data_AF-W4RK15-F1
#
_entry.id   AF-W4RK15-F1
#
_cell.length_a   1.000
_cell.length_b   1.000
_cell.length_c   1.000
_cell.angle_alpha   90.00
_cell.angle_beta   90.00
_cell.angle_gamma   90.00
#
_symmetry.space_group_name_H-M   'P 1'
#
loop_
_entity.id
_entity.type
_entity.pdbx_description
1 polymer ?
#
loop_
_entity_poly.entity_id
_entity_poly.type
_entity_poly.pdbx_seq_one_letter_code
_entity_poly.pdbx_strand_id
1 'polypeptide(L)'
;MGSWSPYLLAGHDVYGKTIGIVGMGKIGEAVARRAKGFGMEILYHNRSQKHDAEKELGAVYSSFEELVAKSDYVVSLAPLTSETRNLFTADVFAK
;
A
#
# COMPACT_ATOMS: atom_id res chain seq x y z
N MET A 1 39.93 1.50 -9.35
CA MET A 1 39.11 1.69 -10.56
C MET A 1 37.65 1.73 -10.13
N GLY A 2 36.92 2.81 -10.45
CA GLY A 2 35.50 2.93 -10.10
C GLY A 2 34.67 1.96 -10.93
N SER A 3 33.95 1.06 -10.26
CA SER A 3 33.02 0.13 -10.92
C SER A 3 31.73 0.87 -11.26
N TRP A 4 31.65 1.47 -12.44
CA TRP A 4 30.39 1.95 -12.99
C TRP A 4 29.57 0.75 -13.48
N SER A 5 28.34 0.62 -12.98
CA SER A 5 27.37 -0.39 -13.44
C SER A 5 26.02 0.29 -13.67
N PRO A 6 25.40 0.13 -14.86
CA PRO A 6 24.18 0.86 -15.23
C PRO A 6 22.96 0.48 -14.39
N TYR A 7 22.99 -0.66 -13.69
CA TYR A 7 21.86 -1.18 -12.91
C TYR A 7 22.09 -1.17 -11.40
N LEU A 8 23.23 -0.64 -10.92
CA LEU A 8 23.56 -0.66 -9.49
C LEU A 8 22.49 0.02 -8.61
N LEU A 9 21.79 1.03 -9.13
CA LEU A 9 20.75 1.79 -8.45
C LEU A 9 19.39 1.71 -9.18
N ALA A 10 19.19 0.71 -10.05
CA ALA A 10 17.92 0.53 -10.73
C ALA A 10 16.87 0.03 -9.73
N GLY A 11 15.81 0.82 -9.52
CA GLY A 11 14.66 0.42 -8.73
C GLY A 11 13.70 -0.49 -9.49
N HIS A 12 12.60 -0.84 -8.83
CA HIS A 12 11.49 -1.54 -9.47
C HIS A 12 10.48 -0.56 -10.06
N ASP A 13 9.86 -0.92 -11.18
CA ASP A 13 8.73 -0.19 -11.72
C ASP A 13 7.49 -0.39 -10.85
N VAL A 14 6.70 0.66 -10.70
CA VAL A 14 5.40 0.66 -10.01
C VAL A 14 4.23 0.53 -11.01
N TYR A 15 4.53 0.63 -12.31
CA TYR A 15 3.73 0.26 -13.46
C TYR A 15 2.73 -0.90 -13.21
N GLY A 16 1.44 -0.66 -12.98
CA GLY A 16 0.46 -1.75 -12.84
C GLY A 16 0.67 -2.64 -11.60
N LYS A 17 1.48 -2.20 -10.64
CA LYS A 17 1.69 -2.88 -9.37
C LYS A 17 0.59 -2.56 -8.37
N THR A 18 0.42 -3.41 -7.36
CA THR A 18 -0.59 -3.22 -6.31
C THR A 18 0.02 -2.50 -5.10
N ILE A 19 -0.59 -1.37 -4.70
CA ILE A 19 -0.30 -0.70 -3.44
C ILE A 19 -1.39 -1.03 -2.40
N GLY A 20 -0.97 -1.53 -1.25
CA GLY A 20 -1.83 -1.77 -0.09
C GLY A 20 -1.71 -0.65 0.93
N ILE A 21 -2.80 0.05 1.23
CA ILE A 21 -2.84 1.15 2.20
C ILE A 21 -3.58 0.72 3.46
N VAL A 22 -2.88 0.58 4.58
CA VAL A 22 -3.48 0.29 5.89
C VAL A 22 -3.72 1.61 6.63
N GLY A 23 -4.98 1.98 6.87
CA GLY A 23 -5.34 3.27 7.47
C GLY A 23 -5.50 4.39 6.43
N MET A 24 -6.42 4.23 5.48
CA MET A 24 -6.71 5.19 4.43
C MET A 24 -7.55 6.38 4.93
N GLY A 25 -6.97 7.23 5.79
CA GLY A 25 -7.49 8.56 6.15
C GLY A 25 -7.27 9.61 5.05
N LYS A 26 -7.24 10.90 5.40
CA LYS A 26 -6.94 11.98 4.43
C LYS A 26 -5.57 11.80 3.76
N ILE A 27 -4.56 11.37 4.53
CA ILE A 27 -3.21 11.12 4.01
C ILE A 27 -3.22 9.90 3.07
N GLY A 28 -3.89 8.82 3.46
CA GLY A 28 -4.00 7.62 2.62
C GLY A 28 -4.74 7.87 1.31
N GLU A 29 -5.81 8.66 1.32
CA GLU A 29 -6.48 9.07 0.07
C GLU A 29 -5.57 9.91 -0.83
N ALA A 30 -4.74 10.77 -0.24
CA ALA A 30 -3.76 11.55 -0.98
C ALA A 30 -2.69 10.63 -1.62
N VAL A 31 -2.24 9.59 -0.91
CA VAL A 31 -1.34 8.56 -1.45
C VAL A 31 -2.02 7.77 -2.58
N ALA A 32 -3.23 7.28 -2.34
CA ALA A 32 -4.04 6.57 -3.33
C ALA A 32 -4.22 7.38 -4.62
N ARG A 33 -4.51 8.68 -4.51
CA ARG A 33 -4.64 9.57 -5.68
C ARG A 33 -3.36 9.67 -6.52
N ARG A 34 -2.19 9.65 -5.87
CA ARG A 34 -0.88 9.63 -6.56
C ARG A 34 -0.61 8.27 -7.19
N ALA A 35 -0.87 7.19 -6.45
CA ALA A 35 -0.73 5.82 -6.95
C ALA A 35 -1.60 5.58 -8.21
N LYS A 36 -2.85 6.09 -8.21
CA LYS A 36 -3.71 6.10 -9.40
C LYS A 36 -3.06 6.81 -10.59
N GLY A 37 -2.41 7.95 -10.35
CA GLY A 37 -1.67 8.68 -11.38
C GLY A 37 -0.49 7.90 -11.95
N PHE A 38 0.11 7.01 -11.15
CA PHE A 38 1.14 6.05 -11.59
C PHE A 38 0.56 4.78 -12.21
N GLY A 39 -0.76 4.63 -12.33
CA GLY A 39 -1.39 3.43 -12.88
C GLY A 39 -1.28 2.19 -11.99
N MET A 40 -1.14 2.38 -10.67
CA MET A 40 -1.14 1.28 -9.70
C MET A 40 -2.57 0.80 -9.40
N GLU A 41 -2.71 -0.47 -9.05
CA GLU A 41 -3.91 -1.00 -8.40
C GLU A 41 -3.90 -0.63 -6.91
N ILE A 42 -5.05 -0.23 -6.36
CA ILE A 42 -5.12 0.30 -4.99
C ILE A 42 -5.98 -0.61 -4.13
N LEU A 43 -5.34 -1.31 -3.19
CA LEU A 43 -6.02 -2.01 -2.09
C LEU A 43 -5.94 -1.15 -0.83
N TYR A 44 -6.98 -1.19 0.00
CA TYR A 44 -6.93 -0.55 1.30
C TYR A 44 -7.63 -1.36 2.39
N HIS A 45 -7.16 -1.16 3.63
CA HIS A 45 -7.76 -1.72 4.82
C HIS A 45 -8.02 -0.61 5.84
N ASN A 46 -9.24 -0.57 6.37
CA ASN A 46 -9.73 0.37 7.37
C ASN A 46 -10.72 -0.35 8.30
N ARG A 47 -11.03 0.25 9.45
CA ARG A 47 -12.14 -0.22 10.30
C ARG A 47 -13.51 -0.08 9.62
N SER A 48 -13.65 0.89 8.71
CA SER A 48 -14.86 1.13 7.93
C SER A 48 -14.52 1.40 6.46
N GLN A 49 -15.38 0.94 5.56
CA GLN A 49 -15.25 1.22 4.12
C GLN A 49 -15.40 2.72 3.81
N LYS A 50 -14.84 3.11 2.67
CA LYS A 50 -14.84 4.46 2.12
C LYS A 50 -15.38 4.44 0.70
N HIS A 51 -16.69 4.28 0.56
CA HIS A 51 -17.37 4.19 -0.74
C HIS A 51 -17.05 5.36 -1.68
N ASP A 52 -16.91 6.58 -1.15
CA ASP A 52 -16.52 7.74 -1.97
C ASP A 52 -15.12 7.56 -2.57
N ALA A 53 -14.15 7.10 -1.77
CA ALA A 53 -12.80 6.83 -2.25
C ALA A 53 -12.76 5.63 -3.22
N GLU A 54 -13.58 4.60 -2.99
CA GLU A 54 -13.72 3.47 -3.92
C GLU A 54 -14.21 3.95 -5.28
N LYS A 55 -15.23 4.80 -5.30
CA LYS A 55 -15.79 5.38 -6.53
C LYS A 55 -14.83 6.34 -7.24
N GLU A 56 -14.21 7.25 -6.50
CA GLU A 56 -13.36 8.30 -7.09
C GLU A 56 -11.98 7.78 -7.50
N LEU A 57 -11.39 6.93 -6.67
CA LEU A 57 -10.00 6.50 -6.82
C LEU A 57 -9.90 5.10 -7.42
N GLY A 58 -10.99 4.32 -7.47
CA GLY A 58 -10.93 2.91 -7.83
C GLY A 58 -10.21 2.07 -6.77
N ALA A 59 -10.12 2.57 -5.54
CA ALA A 59 -9.57 1.83 -4.42
C ALA A 59 -10.52 0.67 -4.06
N VAL A 60 -9.97 -0.47 -3.65
CA VAL A 60 -10.75 -1.65 -3.30
C VAL A 60 -10.50 -2.00 -1.83
N TYR A 61 -11.58 -2.10 -1.06
CA TYR A 61 -11.50 -2.55 0.33
C TYR A 61 -11.10 -4.03 0.40
N SER A 62 -10.24 -4.37 1.35
CA SER A 62 -9.80 -5.75 1.59
C SER A 62 -9.59 -6.01 3.09
N SER A 63 -9.50 -7.29 3.46
CA SER A 63 -9.01 -7.65 4.80
C SER A 63 -7.52 -7.30 4.92
N PHE A 64 -7.00 -7.20 6.14
CA PHE A 64 -5.57 -6.94 6.35
C PHE A 64 -4.70 -8.05 5.73
N GLU A 65 -5.11 -9.31 5.89
CA GLU A 65 -4.41 -10.47 5.38
C GLU A 65 -4.38 -10.50 3.85
N GLU A 66 -5.51 -10.20 3.21
CA GLU A 66 -5.59 -10.12 1.76
C GLU A 66 -4.75 -8.97 1.22
N LEU A 67 -4.79 -7.81 1.87
CA LEU A 67 -3.98 -6.65 1.51
C LEU A 67 -2.49 -7.00 1.53
N VAL A 68 -2.00 -7.59 2.62
CA VAL A 68 -0.58 -7.96 2.73
C VAL A 68 -0.20 -9.00 1.67
N ALA A 69 -1.05 -10.01 1.44
CA ALA A 69 -0.75 -11.08 0.48
C ALA A 69 -0.72 -10.60 -0.98
N LYS A 70 -1.52 -9.60 -1.35
CA LYS A 70 -1.66 -9.13 -2.74
C LYS A 70 -0.84 -7.89 -3.09
N SER A 71 -0.30 -7.18 -2.11
CA SER A 71 0.40 -5.92 -2.38
C SER A 71 1.86 -6.16 -2.78
N ASP A 72 2.30 -5.56 -3.88
CA ASP A 72 3.73 -5.39 -4.15
C ASP A 72 4.37 -4.39 -3.19
N TYR A 73 3.59 -3.38 -2.75
CA TYR A 73 4.02 -2.35 -1.79
C TYR A 73 2.96 -2.12 -0.72
N VAL A 74 3.36 -2.11 0.55
CA VAL A 74 2.46 -1.80 1.68
C VAL A 74 2.83 -0.48 2.33
N VAL A 75 1.83 0.37 2.56
CA VAL A 75 1.98 1.65 3.26
C VAL A 75 1.09 1.66 4.49
N SER A 76 1.71 1.76 5.67
CA SER A 76 1.01 1.90 6.95
C SER A 76 0.81 3.37 7.28
N LEU A 77 -0.45 3.80 7.34
CA LEU A 77 -0.89 5.15 7.71
C LEU A 77 -1.94 5.12 8.82
N ALA A 78 -2.18 3.93 9.41
CA ALA A 78 -3.08 3.78 10.53
C ALA A 78 -2.52 4.49 11.77
N PRO A 79 -3.37 5.17 12.57
CA PRO A 79 -2.95 5.71 13.85
C PRO A 79 -2.51 4.57 14.78
N LEU A 80 -1.51 4.82 15.63
CA LEU A 80 -1.08 3.85 16.64
C LEU A 80 -2.12 3.77 17.77
N THR A 81 -2.76 2.61 17.90
CA THR A 81 -3.71 2.27 18.95
C THR A 81 -3.35 0.90 19.55
N SER A 82 -4.14 0.40 20.50
CA SER A 82 -4.02 -0.98 20.99
C SER A 82 -4.20 -2.01 19.87
N GLU A 83 -5.13 -1.76 18.96
CA GLU A 83 -5.50 -2.67 17.87
C GLU A 83 -4.48 -2.66 16.73
N THR A 84 -3.80 -1.53 16.50
CA THR A 84 -2.85 -1.37 15.39
C THR A 84 -1.38 -1.54 15.80
N ARG A 85 -1.11 -1.60 17.12
CA ARG A 85 0.23 -1.87 17.65
C ARG A 85 0.67 -3.26 17.20
N ASN A 86 1.87 -3.34 16.64
CA ASN A 86 2.46 -4.59 16.13
C ASN A 86 1.62 -5.27 15.05
N LEU A 87 0.87 -4.51 14.24
CA LEU A 87 0.17 -5.06 13.06
C LEU A 87 1.12 -5.76 12.08
N PHE A 88 2.33 -5.25 11.93
CA PHE A 88 3.33 -5.77 11.02
C PHE A 88 4.42 -6.51 11.80
N THR A 89 4.19 -7.78 12.09
CA THR A 89 5.19 -8.69 12.68
C THR A 89 5.91 -9.49 11.59
N ALA A 90 6.95 -10.24 11.97
CA ALA A 90 7.61 -11.17 11.05
C ALA A 90 6.65 -12.23 10.49
N ASP A 91 5.73 -12.74 11.31
CA ASP A 91 4.77 -13.78 10.92
C ASP A 91 3.80 -13.32 9.82
N VAL A 92 3.51 -12.01 9.76
CA VAL A 92 2.66 -11.42 8.73
C VAL A 92 3.32 -11.52 7.34
N PHE A 93 4.65 -11.48 7.28
CA PHE A 93 5.43 -11.54 6.04
C PHE A 93 6.09 -12.91 5.78
N ALA A 94 5.88 -13.88 6.66
CA ALA A 94 6.48 -15.21 6.54
C ALA A 94 5.74 -16.13 5.55
N LYS A 95 4.76 -15.58 4.80
CA LYS A 95 3.91 -16.31 3.85
C LYS A 95 4.35 -16.08 2.42
#